data_AF-A0A8J6BAL3-F1
#
_entry.id   AF-A0A8J6BAL3-F1
#
_cell.length_a   1.000
_cell.length_b   1.000
_cell.length_c   1.000
_cell.angle_alpha   90.00
_cell.angle_beta   90.00
_cell.angle_gamma   90.00
#
_symmetry.space_group_name_H-M   'P 1'
#
loop_
_entity.id
_entity.type
_entity.pdbx_description
1 polymer ?
#
loop_
_entity_poly.entity_id
_entity_poly.type
_entity_poly.pdbx_seq_one_letter_code
_entity_poly.pdbx_strand_id
1 'polypeptide(L)'
;MGSNLARNAASRGHHVVVYNRTPSVTEKFMADHGADGDFVATKTLNELVEALPAPRVILVMVKAGNPVDAVLSGLKPLLTPGDVVVDGGNTYYPDTVRRFEDYQAAGLHFMGMGVSGGEEGALHGPSMMPGGSDKVWHLAYSRRPQPTQDTHAIIWTNPATTQKIVPGTPWMVQHPSGGCRIGVAMCRKMLDLVSSRIVRER
;
A
#
# COMPACT_ATOMS: atom_id res chain seq x y z
N MET A 1 -10.58 2.84 5.82
CA MET A 1 -9.65 2.79 4.65
C MET A 1 -8.81 1.52 4.58
N GLY A 2 -7.84 1.29 5.48
CA GLY A 2 -6.93 0.12 5.36
C GLY A 2 -7.61 -1.25 5.46
N SER A 3 -8.63 -1.38 6.31
CA SER A 3 -9.48 -2.58 6.37
C SER A 3 -10.16 -2.90 5.03
N ASN A 4 -10.66 -1.88 4.32
CA ASN A 4 -11.30 -2.06 3.02
C ASN A 4 -10.29 -2.39 1.92
N LEU A 5 -9.08 -1.82 1.96
CA LEU A 5 -8.00 -2.24 1.05
C LEU A 5 -7.60 -3.70 1.28
N ALA A 6 -7.53 -4.14 2.53
CA ALA A 6 -7.26 -5.55 2.87
C ALA A 6 -8.35 -6.47 2.34
N ARG A 7 -9.62 -6.10 2.52
CA ARG A 7 -10.76 -6.84 1.98
C ARG A 7 -10.80 -6.85 0.45
N ASN A 8 -10.45 -5.75 -0.20
CA ASN A 8 -10.35 -5.67 -1.66
C ASN A 8 -9.21 -6.56 -2.19
N ALA A 9 -8.06 -6.60 -1.52
CA ALA A 9 -6.99 -7.51 -1.90
C ALA A 9 -7.41 -8.98 -1.71
N ALA A 10 -7.98 -9.32 -0.56
CA ALA A 10 -8.41 -10.68 -0.26
C ALA A 10 -9.51 -11.18 -1.21
N SER A 11 -10.48 -10.33 -1.56
CA SER A 11 -11.54 -10.68 -2.52
C SER A 11 -11.03 -10.93 -3.94
N ARG A 12 -9.80 -10.48 -4.25
CA ARG A 12 -9.10 -10.74 -5.51
C ARG A 12 -8.15 -11.95 -5.44
N GLY A 13 -8.21 -12.72 -4.36
CA GLY A 13 -7.45 -13.97 -4.19
C GLY A 13 -6.04 -13.79 -3.65
N HIS A 14 -5.73 -12.65 -3.03
CA HIS A 14 -4.46 -12.44 -2.33
C HIS A 14 -4.54 -12.94 -0.88
N HIS A 15 -3.42 -13.50 -0.40
CA HIS A 15 -3.23 -13.74 1.03
C HIS A 15 -2.82 -12.42 1.70
N VAL A 16 -3.56 -11.99 2.73
CA VAL A 16 -3.35 -10.68 3.35
C VAL A 16 -2.95 -10.83 4.81
N VAL A 17 -1.71 -10.43 5.13
CA VAL A 17 -1.27 -10.34 6.53
C VAL A 17 -1.65 -8.97 7.08
N VAL A 18 -2.38 -8.95 8.18
CA VAL A 18 -2.87 -7.73 8.81
C VAL A 18 -2.22 -7.52 10.17
N TYR A 19 -1.86 -6.26 10.44
CA TYR A 19 -1.31 -5.82 11.70
C TYR A 19 -1.86 -4.44 12.07
N ASN A 20 -2.11 -4.24 13.36
CA ASN A 20 -2.32 -2.93 13.95
C ASN A 20 -1.60 -2.86 15.30
N ARG A 21 -1.06 -1.68 15.63
CA ARG A 21 -0.44 -1.38 16.95
C ARG A 21 -1.38 -1.65 18.11
N THR A 22 -2.69 -1.50 17.93
CA THR A 22 -3.70 -1.83 18.94
C THR A 22 -4.32 -3.18 18.60
N PRO A 23 -4.02 -4.27 19.34
CA PRO A 23 -4.43 -5.64 18.98
C PRO A 23 -5.94 -5.82 18.83
N SER A 24 -6.73 -5.16 19.68
CA SER A 24 -8.20 -5.25 19.66
C SER A 24 -8.82 -4.81 18.34
N VAL A 25 -8.11 -3.99 17.55
CA VAL A 25 -8.58 -3.56 16.23
C VAL A 25 -8.39 -4.67 15.19
N THR A 26 -7.27 -5.40 15.26
CA THR A 26 -7.05 -6.59 14.43
C THR A 26 -8.02 -7.69 14.81
N GLU A 27 -8.24 -7.90 16.12
CA GLU A 27 -9.22 -8.87 16.63
C GLU A 27 -10.63 -8.55 16.13
N LYS A 28 -11.05 -7.27 16.22
CA LYS A 28 -12.34 -6.83 15.69
C LYS A 28 -12.43 -7.04 14.17
N PHE A 29 -11.39 -6.69 13.42
CA PHE A 29 -11.35 -6.91 11.97
C PHE A 29 -11.52 -8.38 11.62
N MET A 30 -10.84 -9.28 12.31
CA MET A 30 -10.97 -10.73 12.09
C MET A 30 -12.35 -11.26 12.51
N ALA A 31 -12.94 -10.72 13.58
CA ALA A 31 -14.30 -11.09 13.99
C ALA A 31 -15.36 -10.65 12.96
N ASP A 32 -15.22 -9.45 12.39
CA ASP A 32 -16.18 -8.91 11.44
C ASP A 32 -15.98 -9.45 10.01
N HIS A 33 -14.72 -9.67 9.60
CA HIS A 33 -14.32 -9.86 8.20
C HIS A 33 -13.32 -10.99 7.97
N GLY A 34 -12.94 -11.75 9.01
CA GLY A 34 -11.97 -12.84 8.86
C GLY A 34 -12.42 -13.96 7.92
N ALA A 35 -13.73 -14.07 7.66
CA ALA A 35 -14.30 -15.00 6.68
C ALA A 35 -14.49 -14.40 5.27
N ASP A 36 -14.24 -13.08 5.09
CA ASP A 36 -14.40 -12.40 3.79
C ASP A 36 -13.30 -12.79 2.78
N GLY A 37 -12.22 -13.44 3.23
CA GLY A 37 -11.10 -13.85 2.40
C GLY A 37 -9.95 -14.46 3.23
N ASP A 38 -8.78 -14.58 2.62
CA ASP A 38 -7.62 -15.18 3.27
C ASP A 38 -6.80 -14.13 4.04
N PHE A 39 -6.98 -14.12 5.36
CA PHE A 39 -6.32 -13.20 6.28
C PHE A 39 -5.47 -13.93 7.31
N VAL A 40 -4.28 -13.38 7.55
CA VAL A 40 -3.42 -13.77 8.68
C VAL A 40 -3.30 -12.58 9.62
N ALA A 41 -3.83 -12.71 10.83
CA ALA A 41 -3.70 -11.68 11.86
C ALA A 41 -2.41 -11.85 12.66
N THR A 42 -1.70 -10.74 12.85
CA THR A 42 -0.45 -10.69 13.62
C THR A 42 -0.55 -9.65 14.73
N LYS A 43 0.16 -9.91 15.84
CA LYS A 43 0.16 -9.08 17.05
C LYS A 43 1.37 -8.18 17.17
N THR A 44 2.45 -8.51 16.46
CA THR A 44 3.71 -7.76 16.47
C THR A 44 4.23 -7.52 15.06
N LEU A 45 5.11 -6.52 14.89
CA LEU A 45 5.79 -6.30 13.60
C LEU A 45 6.70 -7.47 13.20
N ASN A 46 7.28 -8.18 14.17
CA ASN A 46 8.06 -9.39 13.89
C ASN A 46 7.18 -10.48 13.29
N GLU A 47 6.04 -10.79 13.92
CA GLU A 47 5.08 -11.77 13.40
C GLU A 47 4.59 -11.38 11.99
N LEU A 48 4.36 -10.09 11.75
CA LEU A 48 3.99 -9.57 10.42
C LEU A 48 5.07 -9.88 9.38
N VAL A 49 6.33 -9.58 9.68
CA VAL A 49 7.46 -9.75 8.74
C VAL A 49 7.77 -11.24 8.50
N GLU A 50 7.62 -12.08 9.53
CA GLU A 50 7.81 -13.53 9.44
C GLU A 50 6.71 -14.22 8.63
N ALA A 51 5.48 -13.71 8.69
CA ALA A 51 4.35 -14.24 7.93
C ALA A 51 4.40 -13.87 6.42
N LEU A 52 5.35 -13.04 5.99
CA LEU A 52 5.49 -12.62 4.59
C LEU A 52 6.62 -13.35 3.86
N PRO A 53 6.40 -13.81 2.62
CA PRO A 53 7.46 -14.31 1.77
C PRO A 53 8.37 -13.16 1.32
N ALA A 54 9.65 -13.46 1.14
CA ALA A 54 10.61 -12.52 0.56
C ALA A 54 10.59 -12.58 -0.98
N PRO A 55 10.78 -11.46 -1.70
CA PRO A 55 10.88 -10.10 -1.17
C PRO A 55 9.53 -9.58 -0.69
N ARG A 56 9.52 -8.92 0.47
CA ARG A 56 8.30 -8.48 1.15
C ARG A 56 7.78 -7.19 0.55
N VAL A 57 6.47 -7.06 0.46
CA VAL A 57 5.80 -5.80 0.13
C VAL A 57 4.83 -5.45 1.24
N ILE A 58 5.10 -4.36 1.95
CA ILE A 58 4.35 -3.92 3.13
C ILE A 58 3.70 -2.56 2.85
N LEU A 59 2.38 -2.54 2.80
CA LEU A 59 1.60 -1.30 2.70
C LEU A 59 1.32 -0.73 4.10
N VAL A 60 1.74 0.50 4.34
CA VAL A 60 1.50 1.26 5.57
C VAL A 60 0.34 2.23 5.34
N MET A 61 -0.79 1.97 5.99
CA MET A 61 -1.99 2.81 5.98
C MET A 61 -2.24 3.37 7.38
N VAL A 62 -1.45 4.36 7.80
CA VAL A 62 -1.63 5.01 9.10
C VAL A 62 -1.79 6.51 8.94
N LYS A 63 -2.14 7.20 10.03
CA LYS A 63 -2.26 8.66 10.02
C LYS A 63 -0.92 9.30 9.63
N ALA A 64 -0.96 10.22 8.67
CA ALA A 64 0.23 10.94 8.20
C ALA A 64 0.98 11.68 9.33
N GLY A 65 2.29 11.89 9.13
CA GLY A 65 3.21 12.46 10.10
C GLY A 65 3.88 11.39 10.98
N ASN A 66 4.16 11.74 12.24
CA ASN A 66 4.90 10.91 13.21
C ASN A 66 4.43 9.44 13.33
N PRO A 67 3.13 9.09 13.23
CA PRO A 67 2.71 7.70 13.30
C PRO A 67 3.31 6.82 12.18
N VAL A 68 3.48 7.38 10.98
CA VAL A 68 4.17 6.67 9.88
C VAL A 68 5.62 6.44 10.26
N ASP A 69 6.34 7.48 10.68
CA ASP A 69 7.76 7.36 11.03
C ASP A 69 8.00 6.34 12.17
N ALA A 70 7.07 6.26 13.14
CA ALA A 70 7.14 5.26 14.21
C ALA A 70 7.00 3.82 13.68
N VAL A 71 6.07 3.58 12.75
CA VAL A 71 5.92 2.27 12.09
C VAL A 71 7.16 1.95 11.25
N LEU A 72 7.64 2.91 10.46
CA LEU A 72 8.80 2.74 9.61
C LEU A 72 10.07 2.44 10.41
N SER A 73 10.24 3.08 11.57
CA SER A 73 11.39 2.84 12.46
C SER A 73 11.35 1.45 13.09
N GLY A 74 10.14 0.96 13.42
CA GLY A 74 9.95 -0.40 13.94
C GLY A 74 10.12 -1.50 12.89
N LEU A 75 9.73 -1.22 11.63
CA LEU A 75 9.90 -2.16 10.53
C LEU A 75 11.35 -2.28 10.07
N LYS A 76 12.05 -1.15 9.93
CA LYS A 76 13.40 -1.08 9.35
C LYS A 76 14.39 -2.16 9.83
N PRO A 77 14.53 -2.44 11.15
CA PRO A 77 15.48 -3.47 11.62
C PRO A 77 15.05 -4.92 11.33
N LEU A 78 13.81 -5.15 10.91
CA LEU A 78 13.25 -6.47 10.62
C LEU A 78 13.32 -6.82 9.13
N LEU A 79 13.57 -5.82 8.28
CA LEU A 79 13.57 -5.99 6.83
C LEU A 79 14.94 -6.41 6.30
N THR A 80 14.90 -7.07 5.15
CA THR A 80 16.09 -7.54 4.43
C THR A 80 16.24 -6.82 3.09
N PRO A 81 17.45 -6.75 2.51
CA PRO A 81 17.67 -6.08 1.23
C PRO A 81 16.73 -6.59 0.14
N GLY A 82 16.07 -5.65 -0.56
CA GLY A 82 15.06 -5.95 -1.58
C GLY A 82 13.61 -5.88 -1.09
N ASP A 83 13.36 -5.81 0.22
CA ASP A 83 12.03 -5.58 0.76
C ASP A 83 11.54 -4.15 0.45
N VAL A 84 10.24 -4.02 0.19
CA VAL A 84 9.57 -2.79 -0.20
C VAL A 84 8.56 -2.37 0.85
N VAL A 85 8.67 -1.13 1.32
CA VAL A 85 7.64 -0.48 2.14
C VAL A 85 6.92 0.60 1.31
N VAL A 86 5.59 0.55 1.32
CA VAL A 86 4.73 1.49 0.59
C VAL A 86 3.96 2.32 1.61
N ASP A 87 4.15 3.64 1.62
CA ASP A 87 3.30 4.57 2.40
C ASP A 87 2.06 4.92 1.58
N GLY A 88 0.93 4.31 1.93
CA GLY A 88 -0.36 4.54 1.27
C GLY A 88 -1.17 5.70 1.87
N GLY A 89 -0.60 6.42 2.83
CA GLY A 89 -1.23 7.56 3.47
C GLY A 89 -1.18 8.83 2.60
N ASN A 90 -1.97 9.82 3.01
CA ASN A 90 -1.89 11.17 2.44
C ASN A 90 -0.74 11.94 3.09
N THR A 91 0.48 11.50 2.79
CA THR A 91 1.72 12.07 3.31
C THR A 91 2.14 13.31 2.49
N TYR A 92 2.68 14.33 3.17
CA TYR A 92 3.25 15.50 2.52
C TYR A 92 4.55 15.12 1.78
N TYR A 93 4.68 15.47 0.50
CA TYR A 93 5.74 14.93 -0.37
C TYR A 93 7.19 15.06 0.17
N PRO A 94 7.60 16.12 0.91
CA PRO A 94 8.95 16.19 1.47
C PRO A 94 9.20 15.11 2.52
N ASP A 95 8.19 14.68 3.27
CA ASP A 95 8.31 13.55 4.18
C ASP A 95 8.56 12.25 3.42
N THR A 96 7.87 12.06 2.28
CA THR A 96 8.10 10.92 1.39
C THR A 96 9.54 10.92 0.85
N VAL A 97 10.06 12.07 0.42
CA VAL A 97 11.46 12.20 -0.05
C VAL A 97 12.44 11.84 1.05
N ARG A 98 12.28 12.41 2.25
CA ARG A 98 13.13 12.09 3.42
C ARG A 98 13.11 10.60 3.76
N ARG A 99 11.93 9.96 3.77
CA ARG A 99 11.77 8.52 4.05
C ARG A 99 12.41 7.65 2.97
N PHE A 100 12.29 8.08 1.70
CA PHE A 100 12.92 7.41 0.58
C PHE A 100 14.45 7.38 0.72
N GLU A 101 15.06 8.52 1.04
CA GLU A 101 16.51 8.63 1.28
C GLU A 101 16.95 7.76 2.46
N ASP A 102 16.21 7.81 3.57
CA ASP A 102 16.51 7.02 4.77
C ASP A 102 16.43 5.50 4.53
N TYR A 103 15.45 5.03 3.75
CA TYR A 103 15.31 3.62 3.40
C TYR A 103 16.37 3.16 2.39
N GLN A 104 16.68 3.99 1.39
CA GLN A 104 17.74 3.69 0.43
C GLN A 104 19.10 3.57 1.11
N ALA A 105 19.40 4.43 2.08
CA ALA A 105 20.66 4.35 2.85
C ALA A 105 20.81 3.02 3.62
N ALA A 106 19.71 2.32 3.90
CA ALA A 106 19.70 1.01 4.54
C ALA A 106 19.61 -0.17 3.54
N GLY A 107 19.70 0.08 2.23
CA GLY A 107 19.56 -0.95 1.21
C GLY A 107 18.13 -1.47 1.03
N LEU A 108 17.14 -0.74 1.55
CA LEU A 108 15.72 -1.06 1.48
C LEU A 108 15.02 -0.22 0.40
N HIS A 109 13.80 -0.61 0.06
CA HIS A 109 12.99 0.09 -0.92
C HIS A 109 11.80 0.78 -0.25
N PHE A 110 11.53 2.01 -0.68
CA PHE A 110 10.41 2.81 -0.20
C PHE A 110 9.67 3.44 -1.38
N MET A 111 8.34 3.50 -1.26
CA MET A 111 7.46 4.12 -2.25
C MET A 111 6.35 4.89 -1.53
N GLY A 112 6.05 6.10 -1.98
CA GLY A 112 4.81 6.77 -1.59
C GLY A 112 3.70 6.40 -2.57
N MET A 113 2.48 6.14 -2.09
CA MET A 113 1.33 5.84 -2.95
C MET A 113 0.11 6.60 -2.47
N GLY A 114 -0.31 7.62 -3.21
CA GLY A 114 -1.58 8.28 -2.95
C GLY A 114 -2.75 7.35 -3.24
N VAL A 115 -3.73 7.27 -2.34
CA VAL A 115 -4.95 6.47 -2.52
C VAL A 115 -6.18 7.37 -2.46
N SER A 116 -7.02 7.32 -3.51
CA SER A 116 -8.25 8.12 -3.62
C SER A 116 -9.46 7.24 -3.95
N GLY A 117 -10.66 7.68 -3.56
CA GLY A 117 -11.92 6.95 -3.74
C GLY A 117 -12.75 6.77 -2.47
N GLY A 118 -12.26 7.24 -1.32
CA GLY A 118 -12.98 7.08 -0.05
C GLY A 118 -13.03 5.62 0.42
N GLU A 119 -13.85 5.33 1.44
CA GLU A 119 -13.91 3.99 2.02
C GLU A 119 -14.54 2.97 1.06
N GLU A 120 -15.55 3.38 0.30
CA GLU A 120 -16.17 2.57 -0.76
C GLU A 120 -15.18 2.27 -1.88
N GLY A 121 -14.48 3.30 -2.38
CA GLY A 121 -13.47 3.14 -3.41
C GLY A 121 -12.36 2.19 -2.97
N ALA A 122 -11.88 2.27 -1.73
CA ALA A 122 -10.91 1.30 -1.21
C ALA A 122 -11.40 -0.14 -1.26
N LEU A 123 -12.70 -0.40 -1.06
CA LEU A 123 -13.27 -1.74 -1.08
C LEU A 123 -13.44 -2.29 -2.51
N HIS A 124 -13.86 -1.44 -3.46
CA HIS A 124 -14.28 -1.89 -4.78
C HIS A 124 -13.25 -1.62 -5.89
N GLY A 125 -12.39 -0.61 -5.72
CA GLY A 125 -11.41 -0.22 -6.73
C GLY A 125 -11.01 1.25 -6.57
N PRO A 126 -9.95 1.55 -5.80
CA PRO A 126 -9.51 2.92 -5.60
C PRO A 126 -8.63 3.38 -6.77
N SER A 127 -8.46 4.69 -6.89
CA SER A 127 -7.33 5.24 -7.64
C SER A 127 -6.06 5.12 -6.79
N MET A 128 -5.00 4.53 -7.36
CA MET A 128 -3.69 4.38 -6.72
C MET A 128 -2.64 5.13 -7.53
N MET A 129 -1.85 5.97 -6.88
CA MET A 129 -0.87 6.87 -7.50
C MET A 129 0.52 6.65 -6.89
N PRO A 130 1.21 5.56 -7.27
CA PRO A 130 2.52 5.22 -6.73
C PRO A 130 3.62 6.12 -7.30
N GLY A 131 4.53 6.55 -6.44
CA GLY A 131 5.71 7.35 -6.74
C GLY A 131 6.95 6.75 -6.08
N GLY A 132 7.93 6.40 -6.91
CA GLY A 132 9.18 5.75 -6.50
C GLY A 132 10.04 5.43 -7.73
N SER A 133 11.09 4.63 -7.54
CA SER A 133 11.92 4.19 -8.67
C SER A 133 11.23 3.10 -9.51
N ASP A 134 11.56 3.03 -10.80
CA ASP A 134 11.06 1.98 -11.71
C ASP A 134 11.35 0.57 -11.18
N LYS A 135 12.52 0.37 -10.56
CA LYS A 135 12.88 -0.90 -9.92
C LYS A 135 11.85 -1.29 -8.85
N VAL A 136 11.45 -0.34 -8.00
CA VAL A 136 10.49 -0.59 -6.92
C VAL A 136 9.09 -0.82 -7.47
N TRP A 137 8.69 -0.06 -8.51
CA TRP A 137 7.47 -0.33 -9.26
C TRP A 137 7.43 -1.76 -9.80
N HIS A 138 8.54 -2.22 -10.38
CA HIS A 138 8.62 -3.56 -10.94
C HIS A 138 8.58 -4.66 -9.87
N LEU A 139 9.25 -4.45 -8.73
CA LEU A 139 9.23 -5.37 -7.60
C LEU A 139 7.82 -5.47 -6.97
N ALA A 140 7.12 -4.35 -6.85
CA ALA A 140 5.82 -4.29 -6.17
C ALA A 140 4.62 -4.61 -7.06
N TYR A 141 4.63 -4.26 -8.36
CA TYR A 141 3.42 -4.30 -9.21
C TYR A 141 3.58 -5.01 -10.56
N SER A 142 4.79 -5.27 -11.04
CA SER A 142 4.97 -5.85 -12.39
C SER A 142 5.10 -7.37 -12.42
N ARG A 143 5.15 -8.01 -11.25
CA ARG A 143 4.96 -9.46 -11.17
C ARG A 143 3.50 -9.75 -11.52
N ARG A 144 3.23 -10.67 -12.44
CA ARG A 144 1.86 -11.14 -12.66
C ARG A 144 1.36 -11.64 -11.31
N PRO A 145 0.19 -11.18 -10.83
CA PRO A 145 -0.41 -11.72 -9.63
C PRO A 145 -0.51 -13.24 -9.80
N GLN A 146 0.22 -13.99 -8.99
CA GLN A 146 0.05 -15.42 -8.87
C GLN A 146 -0.85 -15.63 -7.65
N PRO A 147 -2.16 -15.92 -7.85
CA PRO A 147 -3.03 -16.30 -6.75
C PRO A 147 -2.36 -17.51 -6.09
N THR A 148 -2.05 -17.43 -4.79
CA THR A 148 -1.23 -18.36 -3.96
C THR A 148 0.24 -18.01 -3.68
N GLN A 149 0.88 -17.07 -4.38
CA GLN A 149 2.31 -16.75 -4.13
C GLN A 149 2.58 -15.28 -3.73
N ASP A 150 1.63 -14.38 -4.00
CA ASP A 150 1.76 -12.97 -3.62
C ASP A 150 1.00 -12.69 -2.32
N THR A 151 1.67 -12.90 -1.19
CA THR A 151 1.20 -12.44 0.11
C THR A 151 1.53 -10.96 0.26
N HIS A 152 0.52 -10.12 0.43
CA HIS A 152 0.70 -8.68 0.65
C HIS A 152 0.37 -8.34 2.10
N ALA A 153 1.26 -7.63 2.79
CA ALA A 153 0.95 -7.10 4.10
C ALA A 153 0.27 -5.74 3.99
N ILE A 154 -0.80 -5.56 4.76
CA ILE A 154 -1.40 -4.25 4.98
C ILE A 154 -1.38 -3.96 6.47
N ILE A 155 -0.53 -3.01 6.85
CA ILE A 155 -0.52 -2.42 8.18
C ILE A 155 -1.52 -1.28 8.21
N TRP A 156 -2.41 -1.27 9.19
CA TRP A 156 -3.38 -0.20 9.35
C TRP A 156 -3.64 0.12 10.82
N THR A 157 -3.94 1.39 11.13
CA THR A 157 -4.32 1.84 12.48
C THR A 157 -5.69 2.53 12.47
N ASN A 158 -6.71 1.89 13.09
CA ASN A 158 -8.08 2.32 13.53
C ASN A 158 -8.94 3.31 12.67
N PRO A 159 -10.29 3.21 12.69
CA PRO A 159 -11.21 3.80 11.72
C PRO A 159 -11.73 5.15 12.21
N ALA A 160 -10.97 6.20 12.02
CA ALA A 160 -11.53 7.56 12.08
C ALA A 160 -10.51 8.53 11.53
N THR A 161 -10.47 8.68 10.21
CA THR A 161 -10.24 10.01 9.64
C THR A 161 -10.64 9.96 8.18
N THR A 162 -11.89 10.34 7.92
CA THR A 162 -12.23 11.11 6.73
C THR A 162 -11.26 12.28 6.70
N GLN A 163 -10.15 12.14 5.98
CA GLN A 163 -9.26 13.28 5.79
C GLN A 163 -10.03 14.25 4.91
N LYS A 164 -10.49 15.35 5.51
CA LYS A 164 -11.07 16.47 4.78
C LYS A 164 -10.02 16.94 3.78
N ILE A 165 -10.38 16.93 2.50
CA ILE A 165 -9.67 17.64 1.45
C ILE A 165 -9.53 19.08 1.92
N VAL A 166 -8.31 19.58 2.11
CA VAL A 166 -8.05 20.99 2.40
C VAL A 166 -8.14 21.73 1.07
N PRO A 167 -9.14 22.60 0.83
CA PRO A 167 -9.25 23.33 -0.42
C PRO A 167 -8.07 24.30 -0.54
N GLY A 168 -7.32 24.24 -1.66
CA GLY A 168 -6.30 25.25 -1.98
C GLY A 168 -4.84 24.78 -2.01
N THR A 169 -4.53 23.49 -1.86
CA THR A 169 -3.16 22.99 -2.09
C THR A 169 -2.92 22.78 -3.59
N PRO A 170 -1.90 23.40 -4.22
CA PRO A 170 -1.63 23.24 -5.64
C PRO A 170 -1.15 21.81 -5.96
N TRP A 171 -2.00 21.02 -6.60
CA TRP A 171 -1.68 19.68 -7.12
C TRP A 171 -1.03 19.79 -8.50
N MET A 172 0.16 20.38 -8.62
CA MET A 172 0.96 20.29 -9.85
C MET A 172 2.42 20.58 -9.52
N VAL A 173 3.27 19.56 -9.58
CA VAL A 173 4.71 19.75 -9.74
C VAL A 173 5.02 19.61 -11.23
N GLN A 174 5.28 20.75 -11.87
CA GLN A 174 6.18 20.79 -13.03
C GLN A 174 7.61 20.58 -12.52
N HIS A 175 8.29 19.57 -13.06
CA HIS A 175 9.71 19.34 -12.79
C HIS A 175 10.58 20.25 -13.69
N PRO A 176 11.66 20.87 -13.19
CA PRO A 176 12.56 21.74 -13.97
C PRO A 176 13.53 21.00 -14.91
N SER A 177 13.59 19.67 -14.86
CA SER A 177 14.42 18.85 -15.74
C SER A 177 13.53 17.90 -16.53
N GLY A 178 13.25 18.28 -17.77
CA GLY A 178 12.34 17.57 -18.67
C GLY A 178 12.71 16.11 -18.86
N GLY A 179 11.81 15.21 -18.44
CA GLY A 179 11.96 13.78 -18.72
C GLY A 179 11.20 12.83 -17.79
N CYS A 180 9.88 13.00 -17.61
CA CYS A 180 9.03 11.90 -17.15
C CYS A 180 7.68 11.92 -17.88
N ARG A 181 7.55 11.11 -18.93
CA ARG A 181 6.30 10.92 -19.70
C ARG A 181 5.48 9.78 -19.09
N ILE A 182 5.00 9.90 -17.85
CA ILE A 182 4.10 8.87 -17.27
C ILE A 182 2.95 9.52 -16.46
N GLY A 183 2.44 10.67 -16.90
CA GLY A 183 1.31 11.33 -16.24
C GLY A 183 -0.08 10.98 -16.80
N VAL A 184 -0.17 10.64 -18.10
CA VAL A 184 -1.48 10.53 -18.79
C VAL A 184 -1.68 9.17 -19.48
N ALA A 185 -0.59 8.45 -19.80
CA ALA A 185 -0.69 7.12 -20.40
C ALA A 185 -1.08 6.01 -19.40
N MET A 186 -0.90 6.25 -18.09
CA MET A 186 -1.15 5.28 -17.03
C MET A 186 -2.64 5.07 -16.75
N CYS A 187 -3.47 6.13 -16.85
CA CYS A 187 -4.92 6.02 -16.73
C CYS A 187 -5.56 5.15 -17.82
N ARG A 188 -5.00 5.09 -19.03
CA ARG A 188 -5.62 4.34 -20.13
C ARG A 188 -5.29 2.84 -20.09
N LYS A 189 -4.05 2.46 -19.76
CA LYS A 189 -3.67 1.06 -19.61
C LYS A 189 -4.26 0.39 -18.35
N MET A 190 -4.53 1.16 -17.29
CA MET A 190 -5.15 0.63 -16.08
C MET A 190 -6.66 0.35 -16.28
N LEU A 191 -7.33 1.09 -17.17
CA LEU A 191 -8.72 0.81 -17.59
C LEU A 191 -8.81 -0.38 -18.59
N ASP A 192 -7.83 -0.56 -19.48
CA ASP A 192 -7.82 -1.71 -20.41
C ASP A 192 -7.59 -3.06 -19.70
N LEU A 193 -6.86 -3.06 -18.59
CA LEU A 193 -6.66 -4.26 -17.74
C LEU A 193 -7.89 -4.60 -16.88
N VAL A 194 -8.77 -3.62 -16.62
CA VAL A 194 -10.04 -3.84 -15.89
C VAL A 194 -11.19 -4.20 -16.85
N SER A 195 -11.09 -3.85 -18.13
CA SER A 195 -12.15 -4.10 -19.13
C SER A 195 -12.00 -5.40 -19.94
N SER A 196 -10.78 -5.96 -20.07
CA SER A 196 -10.53 -7.10 -20.97
C SER A 196 -10.91 -8.49 -20.44
N ARG A 197 -11.60 -8.60 -19.30
CA ARG A 197 -12.09 -9.89 -18.76
C ARG A 197 -13.61 -10.03 -18.68
N ILE A 198 -14.39 -9.06 -19.17
CA ILE A 198 -15.87 -9.12 -19.16
C ILE A 198 -16.47 -9.46 -20.54
N VAL A 199 -15.68 -9.46 -21.62
CA VAL A 199 -16.18 -9.85 -22.96
C VAL A 199 -15.19 -10.78 -23.66
N ARG A 200 -15.21 -12.06 -23.31
CA ARG A 200 -14.93 -13.24 -24.16
C ARG A 200 -14.66 -14.46 -23.28
N GLU A 201 -15.72 -15.18 -22.94
CA GLU A 201 -15.87 -16.63 -23.18
C GLU A 201 -17.18 -17.11 -22.51
N ARG A 202 -18.19 -17.30 -23.37
CA ARG A 202 -19.48 -18.01 -23.19
C ARG A 202 -20.50 -17.45 -22.20
#